data_AF-A0AB39XLG9-F1
#
_entry.id   AF-A0AB39XLG9-F1
#
_cell.length_a   1.000
_cell.length_b   1.000
_cell.length_c   1.000
_cell.angle_alpha   90.00
_cell.angle_beta   90.00
_cell.angle_gamma   90.00
#
_symmetry.space_group_name_H-M   'P 1'
#
loop_
_entity.id
_entity.type
_entity.pdbx_description
1 polymer ?
#
loop_
_entity_poly.entity_id
_entity_poly.type
_entity_poly.pdbx_seq_one_letter_code
_entity_poly.pdbx_strand_id
1 'polypeptide(L)'
;MLFDLRKTQAGQLLQQLKHLFRGARGVEKFLRAIQPDLIMLPEDNVETLSTIFVAKGRRLNIPSMVIPFTIPNPLEPARYYYDNPMYQARGAVARRLVHRHPKWRFNHEGRDLLRQPAIKASCQEFLGLSSPAPWVLNRGSAVSIALDSDAQRDLYIKLGFPVEQLKVIGDLNGAMFHHVRSHKQRFVEEICSKYGWQSDRPLILCGFPPISIKARIQADLNFPTMMHSSRPGWRASECSPHGRIP
;
A
#
# COMPACT_ATOMS: atom_id res chain seq x y z
N MET A 1 25.44 -8.36 -31.85
CA MET A 1 24.66 -8.62 -30.62
C MET A 1 24.78 -7.37 -29.73
N LEU A 2 23.88 -6.39 -29.90
CA LEU A 2 23.89 -5.15 -29.12
C LEU A 2 23.40 -5.47 -27.70
N PHE A 3 24.28 -5.39 -26.71
CA PHE A 3 23.90 -5.47 -25.30
C PHE A 3 22.86 -4.38 -25.01
N ASP A 4 21.62 -4.77 -24.69
CA ASP A 4 20.61 -3.82 -24.24
C ASP A 4 21.00 -3.30 -22.86
N LEU A 5 21.73 -2.18 -22.84
CA LEU A 5 22.22 -1.52 -21.64
C LEU A 5 21.08 -1.27 -20.62
N ARG A 6 19.81 -1.24 -21.05
CA ARG A 6 18.62 -1.13 -20.18
C ARG A 6 18.45 -2.30 -19.20
N LYS A 7 19.01 -3.48 -19.49
CA LYS A 7 18.93 -4.65 -18.61
C LYS A 7 20.05 -4.72 -17.57
N THR A 8 21.05 -3.84 -17.67
CA THR A 8 22.13 -3.75 -16.67
C THR A 8 21.68 -2.91 -15.47
N GLN A 9 22.21 -3.18 -14.28
CA GLN A 9 21.95 -2.37 -13.08
C GLN A 9 22.30 -0.88 -13.30
N ALA A 10 23.38 -0.61 -14.04
CA ALA A 10 23.79 0.75 -14.40
C ALA A 10 22.76 1.45 -15.30
N GLY A 11 22.20 0.74 -16.29
CA GLY A 11 21.15 1.27 -17.16
C GLY A 11 19.85 1.56 -16.43
N GLN A 12 19.44 0.66 -15.53
CA GLN A 12 18.26 0.86 -14.67
C GLN A 12 18.42 2.09 -13.78
N LEU A 13 19.59 2.26 -13.16
CA LEU A 13 19.89 3.44 -12.34
C LEU A 13 19.87 4.73 -13.17
N LEU A 14 20.50 4.75 -14.34
CA LEU A 14 20.51 5.93 -15.21
C LEU A 14 19.07 6.32 -15.62
N GLN A 15 18.24 5.34 -15.95
CA GLN A 15 16.84 5.56 -16.26
C GLN A 15 16.09 6.16 -15.06
N GLN A 16 16.26 5.59 -13.86
CA GLN A 16 15.66 6.11 -12.63
C GLN A 16 16.07 7.56 -12.34
N LEU A 17 17.34 7.91 -12.55
CA LEU A 17 17.84 9.28 -12.39
C LEU A 17 17.21 10.22 -13.42
N LYS A 18 17.15 9.82 -14.69
CA LYS A 18 16.47 10.61 -15.74
C LYS A 18 15.01 10.85 -15.37
N HIS A 19 14.30 9.84 -14.86
CA HIS A 19 12.92 10.00 -14.40
C HIS A 19 12.81 10.96 -13.20
N LEU A 20 13.72 10.87 -12.22
CA LEU A 20 13.76 11.78 -11.08
C LEU A 20 13.94 13.25 -11.52
N PHE A 21 14.94 13.54 -12.36
CA PHE A 21 15.20 14.91 -12.80
C PHE A 21 14.10 15.46 -13.72
N ARG A 22 13.60 14.64 -14.66
CA ARG A 22 12.48 15.04 -15.54
C ARG A 22 11.19 15.24 -14.74
N GLY A 23 10.92 14.35 -13.79
CA GLY A 23 9.78 14.46 -12.87
C GLY A 23 9.86 15.72 -12.03
N ALA A 24 11.01 15.99 -11.40
CA ALA A 24 11.21 17.18 -10.58
C ALA A 24 10.99 18.49 -11.36
N ARG A 25 11.51 18.60 -12.59
CA ARG A 25 11.31 19.77 -13.44
C ARG A 25 9.88 19.86 -13.98
N GLY A 26 9.32 18.73 -14.40
CA GLY A 26 7.98 18.65 -14.96
C GLY A 26 6.91 19.03 -13.94
N VAL A 27 7.00 18.48 -12.73
CA VAL A 27 6.09 18.81 -11.62
C VAL A 27 6.20 20.28 -11.24
N GLU A 28 7.42 20.83 -11.13
CA GLU A 28 7.57 22.25 -10.83
C GLU A 28 6.96 23.15 -11.91
N LYS A 29 7.22 22.86 -13.20
CA LYS A 29 6.61 23.60 -14.30
C LYS A 29 5.09 23.51 -14.27
N PHE A 30 4.56 22.32 -14.01
CA PHE A 30 3.12 22.08 -13.91
C PHE A 30 2.49 22.88 -12.76
N LEU A 31 3.06 22.82 -11.55
CA LEU A 31 2.55 23.55 -10.39
C LEU A 31 2.62 25.06 -10.58
N ARG A 32 3.66 25.59 -11.24
CA ARG A 32 3.76 27.02 -11.57
C ARG A 32 2.74 27.46 -12.62
N ALA A 33 2.35 26.58 -13.53
CA ALA A 33 1.37 26.89 -14.57
C ALA A 33 -0.06 26.86 -14.04
N ILE A 34 -0.39 25.90 -13.18
CA ILE A 34 -1.74 25.74 -12.62
C ILE A 34 -1.96 26.62 -11.38
N GLN A 35 -0.90 26.86 -10.59
CA GLN A 35 -0.96 27.58 -9.32
C GLN A 35 -2.11 27.12 -8.41
N PRO A 36 -2.22 25.82 -8.11
CA PRO A 36 -3.33 25.33 -7.28
C PRO A 36 -3.22 25.85 -5.85
N ASP A 37 -4.36 26.06 -5.19
CA ASP A 37 -4.43 26.41 -3.77
C ASP A 37 -4.12 25.22 -2.85
N LEU A 38 -4.32 24.00 -3.33
CA LEU A 38 -4.10 22.75 -2.58
C LEU A 38 -3.72 21.60 -3.52
N ILE A 39 -2.78 20.77 -3.09
CA ILE A 39 -2.46 19.49 -3.74
C ILE A 39 -3.07 18.35 -2.94
N MET A 40 -3.93 17.54 -3.56
CA MET A 40 -4.52 16.36 -2.92
C MET A 40 -3.92 15.09 -3.54
N LEU A 41 -3.42 14.19 -2.70
CA LEU A 41 -2.77 12.96 -3.13
C LEU A 41 -3.33 11.76 -2.37
N PRO A 42 -3.48 10.60 -3.03
CA PRO A 42 -3.88 9.37 -2.34
C PRO A 42 -2.77 8.79 -1.46
N GLU A 43 -1.51 9.15 -1.74
CA GLU A 43 -0.33 8.66 -1.03
C GLU A 43 0.84 9.63 -1.24
N ASP A 44 1.70 9.79 -0.23
CA ASP A 44 3.04 10.37 -0.36
C ASP A 44 4.12 9.29 -0.21
N ASN A 45 4.80 8.98 -1.32
CA ASN A 45 5.70 7.84 -1.45
C ASN A 45 6.94 8.19 -2.26
N VAL A 46 8.11 8.01 -1.64
CA VAL A 46 9.43 8.40 -2.16
C VAL A 46 9.82 7.71 -3.47
N GLU A 47 9.10 6.67 -3.86
CA GLU A 47 9.34 5.93 -5.11
C GLU A 47 8.66 6.56 -6.31
N THR A 48 7.60 7.33 -6.06
CA THR A 48 6.69 7.84 -7.09
C THR A 48 6.85 9.35 -7.27
N LEU A 49 6.02 9.94 -8.14
CA LEU A 49 5.97 11.39 -8.30
C LEU A 49 5.30 12.08 -7.11
N SER A 50 4.56 11.38 -6.26
CA SER A 50 3.75 12.02 -5.20
C SER A 50 4.61 12.78 -4.19
N THR A 51 5.74 12.21 -3.72
CA THR A 51 6.68 12.96 -2.87
C THR A 51 7.28 14.16 -3.59
N ILE A 52 7.47 14.09 -4.92
CA ILE A 52 7.97 15.23 -5.70
C ILE A 52 6.92 16.35 -5.71
N PHE A 53 5.63 16.02 -5.87
CA PHE A 53 4.54 16.99 -5.75
C PHE A 53 4.50 17.64 -4.39
N VAL A 54 4.59 16.85 -3.31
CA VAL A 54 4.60 17.38 -1.93
C VAL A 54 5.81 18.29 -1.69
N ALA A 55 7.02 17.85 -2.06
CA ALA A 55 8.24 18.62 -1.83
C ALA A 55 8.31 19.90 -2.68
N LYS A 56 7.86 19.85 -3.94
CA LYS A 56 7.81 21.03 -4.82
C LYS A 56 6.67 21.97 -4.44
N GLY A 57 5.50 21.45 -4.07
CA GLY A 57 4.38 22.23 -3.54
C GLY A 57 4.82 23.05 -2.33
N ARG A 58 5.43 22.39 -1.33
CA ARG A 58 5.99 23.07 -0.14
C ARG A 58 6.94 24.22 -0.49
N ARG A 59 7.83 24.03 -1.47
CA ARG A 59 8.77 25.08 -1.91
C ARG A 59 8.10 26.26 -2.61
N LEU A 60 6.96 26.00 -3.24
CA LEU A 60 6.14 27.02 -3.90
C LEU A 60 5.06 27.58 -2.96
N ASN A 61 5.10 27.25 -1.66
CA ASN A 61 4.08 27.60 -0.67
C ASN A 61 2.67 27.09 -1.01
N ILE A 62 2.59 25.98 -1.74
CA ILE A 62 1.33 25.28 -2.03
C ILE A 62 1.18 24.15 -1.01
N PRO A 63 0.15 24.18 -0.14
CA PRO A 63 -0.08 23.12 0.83
C PRO A 63 -0.48 21.82 0.12
N SER A 64 -0.18 20.67 0.75
CA SER A 64 -0.61 19.37 0.26
C SER A 64 -1.31 18.56 1.36
N MET A 65 -2.35 17.83 0.99
CA MET A 65 -3.10 16.91 1.83
C MET A 65 -3.01 15.49 1.27
N VAL A 66 -2.85 14.51 2.15
CA VAL A 66 -2.93 13.09 1.81
C VAL A 66 -4.28 12.53 2.21
N ILE A 67 -4.92 11.79 1.31
CA ILE A 67 -6.13 10.98 1.58
C ILE A 67 -5.72 9.51 1.40
N PRO A 68 -5.17 8.87 2.46
CA PRO A 68 -4.65 7.53 2.39
C PRO A 68 -5.76 6.53 2.06
N PHE A 69 -5.46 5.64 1.12
CA PHE A 69 -6.26 4.45 0.82
C PHE A 69 -5.59 3.16 1.31
N THR A 70 -4.41 3.28 1.94
CA THR A 70 -3.63 2.17 2.50
C THR A 70 -3.13 2.51 3.89
N ILE A 71 -2.81 1.47 4.65
CA ILE A 71 -2.16 1.59 5.95
C ILE A 71 -0.64 1.54 5.74
N PRO A 72 0.12 2.54 6.23
CA PRO A 72 1.57 2.54 6.08
C PRO A 72 2.21 1.37 6.83
N ASN A 73 2.97 0.55 6.10
CA ASN A 73 3.67 -0.60 6.65
C ASN A 73 5.11 -0.65 6.13
N PRO A 74 6.13 -0.31 6.94
CA PRO A 74 7.53 -0.34 6.49
C PRO A 74 8.05 -1.76 6.22
N LEU A 75 7.38 -2.81 6.71
CA LEU A 75 7.82 -4.19 6.50
C LEU A 75 7.56 -4.69 5.07
N GLU A 76 6.52 -4.19 4.40
CA GLU A 76 6.21 -4.55 3.01
C GLU A 76 7.36 -4.21 2.04
N PRO A 77 7.84 -2.96 1.96
CA PRO A 77 8.99 -2.63 1.13
C PRO A 77 10.25 -3.37 1.61
N ALA A 78 10.44 -3.55 2.92
CA ALA A 78 11.61 -4.26 3.44
C ALA A 78 11.70 -5.70 2.93
N ARG A 79 10.57 -6.43 2.94
CA ARG A 79 10.47 -7.78 2.37
C ARG A 79 10.68 -7.78 0.87
N TYR A 80 10.07 -6.83 0.16
CA TYR A 80 10.19 -6.72 -1.29
C TYR A 80 11.64 -6.45 -1.73
N TYR A 81 12.41 -5.66 -0.97
CA TYR A 81 13.80 -5.33 -1.29
C TYR A 81 14.85 -6.31 -0.75
N TYR A 82 14.46 -7.25 0.12
CA TYR A 82 15.39 -8.05 0.92
C TYR A 82 16.50 -8.74 0.10
N ASP A 83 16.14 -9.30 -1.06
CA ASP A 83 17.05 -10.01 -1.96
C ASP A 83 17.63 -9.15 -3.08
N ASN A 84 17.31 -7.85 -3.13
CA ASN A 84 17.80 -6.95 -4.18
C ASN A 84 19.07 -6.20 -3.74
N PRO A 85 20.25 -6.48 -4.34
CA PRO A 85 21.51 -5.85 -3.93
C PRO A 85 21.53 -4.32 -4.03
N MET A 86 20.73 -3.72 -4.93
CA MET A 86 20.68 -2.25 -5.09
C MET A 86 20.10 -1.53 -3.87
N TYR A 87 19.31 -2.23 -3.07
CA TYR A 87 18.67 -1.72 -1.86
C TYR A 87 19.41 -2.14 -0.59
N GLN A 88 20.57 -2.80 -0.70
CA GLN A 88 21.36 -3.10 0.49
C GLN A 88 22.21 -1.89 0.86
N ALA A 89 22.41 -1.64 2.16
CA ALA A 89 23.26 -0.56 2.66
C ALA A 89 24.76 -0.87 2.53
N ARG A 90 25.18 -1.38 1.37
CA ARG A 90 26.55 -1.86 1.09
C ARG A 90 27.28 -0.96 0.09
N GLY A 91 28.61 -0.90 0.20
CA GLY A 91 29.45 -0.07 -0.66
C GLY A 91 29.69 1.36 -0.12
N ALA A 92 30.55 2.13 -0.78
CA ALA A 92 30.97 3.45 -0.28
C ALA A 92 29.84 4.50 -0.32
N VAL A 93 29.07 4.55 -1.40
CA VAL A 93 27.98 5.52 -1.57
C VAL A 93 26.85 5.29 -0.56
N ALA A 94 26.41 4.03 -0.40
CA ALA A 94 25.39 3.67 0.58
C ALA A 94 25.82 3.99 2.02
N ARG A 95 27.06 3.63 2.40
CA ARG A 95 27.60 3.96 3.73
C ARG A 95 27.64 5.47 3.97
N ARG A 96 28.06 6.25 2.97
CA ARG A 96 28.08 7.71 3.03
C ARG A 96 26.67 8.31 3.17
N LEU A 97 25.69 7.77 2.45
CA LEU A 97 24.28 8.16 2.56
C LEU A 97 23.74 7.89 3.97
N VAL A 98 23.88 6.66 4.47
CA VAL A 98 23.37 6.26 5.79
C VAL A 98 24.04 7.03 6.92
N HIS A 99 25.33 7.34 6.79
CA HIS A 99 26.03 8.15 7.77
C HIS A 99 25.47 9.60 7.84
N ARG A 100 25.21 10.24 6.70
CA ARG A 100 24.65 11.61 6.67
C ARG A 100 23.14 11.66 6.92
N HIS A 101 22.43 10.66 6.45
CA HIS A 101 20.97 10.60 6.43
C HIS A 101 20.52 9.20 6.90
N PRO A 102 20.64 8.90 8.21
CA PRO A 102 20.35 7.57 8.75
C PRO A 102 18.91 7.11 8.52
N LYS A 103 17.98 8.04 8.29
CA LYS A 103 16.57 7.78 7.95
C LYS A 103 16.37 6.88 6.72
N TRP A 104 17.35 6.76 5.83
CA TRP A 104 17.28 5.87 4.67
C TRP A 104 17.50 4.40 5.01
N ARG A 105 18.08 4.10 6.18
CA ARG A 105 18.35 2.74 6.61
C ARG A 105 17.16 2.15 7.37
N PHE A 106 16.85 0.89 7.09
CA PHE A 106 15.97 0.07 7.90
C PHE A 106 16.61 -1.30 8.12
N ASN A 107 16.61 -1.78 9.37
CA ASN A 107 17.11 -3.11 9.68
C ASN A 107 15.95 -4.11 9.63
N HIS A 108 16.09 -5.14 8.80
CA HIS A 108 15.12 -6.21 8.68
C HIS A 108 15.85 -7.55 8.66
N GLU A 109 15.54 -8.42 9.63
CA GLU A 109 16.13 -9.76 9.76
C GLU A 109 17.67 -9.76 9.69
N GLY A 110 18.29 -8.84 10.43
CA GLY A 110 19.75 -8.71 10.51
C GLY A 110 20.40 -8.07 9.28
N ARG A 111 19.64 -7.61 8.29
CA ARG A 111 20.16 -6.89 7.12
C ARG A 111 19.79 -5.41 7.14
N ASP A 112 20.77 -4.57 6.87
CA ASP A 112 20.56 -3.14 6.66
C ASP A 112 20.15 -2.88 5.20
N LEU A 113 18.92 -2.41 5.04
CA LEU A 113 18.30 -2.07 3.76
C LEU A 113 18.20 -0.55 3.59
N LEU A 114 18.10 -0.12 2.34
CA LEU A 114 17.82 1.24 1.90
C LEU A 114 16.43 1.29 1.28
N ARG A 115 15.69 2.38 1.53
CA ARG A 115 14.35 2.55 0.95
C ARG A 115 14.38 2.75 -0.57
N GLN A 116 15.49 3.27 -1.09
CA GLN A 116 15.76 3.52 -2.51
C GLN A 116 17.24 3.21 -2.80
N PRO A 117 17.61 2.93 -4.07
CA PRO A 117 19.01 2.78 -4.44
C PRO A 117 19.84 4.00 -4.02
N ALA A 118 21.02 3.77 -3.45
CA ALA A 118 21.80 4.79 -2.73
C ALA A 118 22.04 6.08 -3.54
N ILE A 119 22.30 5.96 -4.85
CA ILE A 119 22.52 7.12 -5.73
C ILE A 119 21.23 7.91 -5.92
N LYS A 120 20.08 7.25 -6.15
CA LYS A 120 18.78 7.92 -6.28
C LYS A 120 18.39 8.63 -4.98
N ALA A 121 18.53 7.95 -3.84
CA ALA A 121 18.28 8.54 -2.52
C ALA A 121 19.16 9.77 -2.25
N SER A 122 20.45 9.69 -2.58
CA SER A 122 21.38 10.83 -2.46
C SER A 122 20.94 12.02 -3.33
N CYS A 123 20.47 11.76 -4.55
CA CYS A 123 19.92 12.81 -5.41
C CYS A 123 18.63 13.41 -4.83
N GLN A 124 17.76 12.60 -4.20
CA GLN A 124 16.56 13.11 -3.54
C GLN A 124 16.90 14.02 -2.36
N GLU A 125 17.91 13.69 -1.55
CA GLU A 125 18.41 14.57 -0.49
C GLU A 125 18.97 15.87 -1.06
N PHE A 126 19.87 15.78 -2.06
CA PHE A 126 20.48 16.96 -2.67
C PHE A 126 19.46 17.90 -3.31
N LEU A 127 18.46 17.33 -3.97
CA LEU A 127 17.37 18.07 -4.58
C LEU A 127 16.30 18.50 -3.56
N GLY A 128 16.43 18.19 -2.28
CA GLY A 128 15.43 18.42 -1.23
C GLY A 128 14.03 17.89 -1.60
N LEU A 129 14.00 16.68 -2.16
CA LEU A 129 12.79 15.93 -2.52
C LEU A 129 12.57 14.73 -1.59
N SER A 130 13.41 14.56 -0.57
CA SER A 130 13.32 13.44 0.37
C SER A 130 12.18 13.60 1.38
N SER A 131 11.63 12.49 1.84
CA SER A 131 10.79 12.45 3.05
C SER A 131 11.65 12.45 4.34
N PRO A 132 11.14 12.96 5.48
CA PRO A 132 11.77 12.81 6.80
C PRO A 132 11.82 11.36 7.31
N ALA A 133 10.89 10.50 6.90
CA ALA A 133 10.86 9.08 7.26
C ALA A 133 10.49 8.23 6.02
N PRO A 134 11.44 8.01 5.10
CA PRO A 134 11.15 7.45 3.77
C PRO A 134 10.58 6.02 3.81
N TRP A 135 10.81 5.28 4.90
CA TRP A 135 10.29 3.93 5.11
C TRP A 135 8.81 3.86 5.45
N VAL A 136 8.20 4.97 5.85
CA VAL A 136 6.80 5.02 6.22
C VAL A 136 6.09 5.87 5.18
N LEU A 137 5.16 5.26 4.44
CA LEU A 137 4.32 5.97 3.48
C LEU A 137 3.61 7.12 4.19
N ASN A 138 3.33 8.20 3.47
CA ASN A 138 2.64 9.39 3.98
C ASN A 138 3.42 10.22 5.01
N ARG A 139 4.59 9.77 5.51
CA ARG A 139 5.49 10.57 6.36
C ARG A 139 6.29 11.60 5.54
N GLY A 140 5.66 12.34 4.65
CA GLY A 140 6.30 13.45 3.95
C GLY A 140 6.05 14.80 4.63
N SER A 141 6.00 15.85 3.81
CA SER A 141 5.73 17.22 4.29
C SER A 141 4.33 17.72 3.97
N ALA A 142 3.37 16.82 3.81
CA ALA A 142 1.97 17.19 3.73
C ALA A 142 1.53 17.91 5.01
N VAL A 143 0.68 18.93 4.85
CA VAL A 143 0.17 19.72 5.99
C VAL A 143 -0.93 18.97 6.74
N SER A 144 -1.62 18.05 6.06
CA SER A 144 -2.71 17.27 6.63
C SER A 144 -2.81 15.88 5.99
N ILE A 145 -3.30 14.93 6.77
CA ILE A 145 -3.63 13.56 6.39
C ILE A 145 -5.06 13.32 6.87
N ALA A 146 -5.95 13.08 5.92
CA ALA A 146 -7.36 12.80 6.17
C ALA A 146 -7.54 11.34 6.57
N LEU A 147 -7.93 11.09 7.80
CA LEU A 147 -8.07 9.74 8.36
C LEU A 147 -9.54 9.36 8.49
N ASP A 148 -9.80 8.07 8.38
CA ASP A 148 -11.15 7.49 8.47
C ASP A 148 -11.68 7.44 9.91
N SER A 149 -10.81 7.24 10.89
CA SER A 149 -11.19 6.88 12.25
C SER A 149 -10.11 7.24 13.27
N ASP A 150 -10.51 7.33 14.55
CA ASP A 150 -9.57 7.48 15.65
C ASP A 150 -8.60 6.28 15.76
N ALA A 151 -9.04 5.07 15.41
CA ALA A 151 -8.19 3.89 15.40
C ALA A 151 -7.04 4.03 14.38
N GLN A 152 -7.34 4.55 13.18
CA GLN A 152 -6.31 4.84 12.18
C GLN A 152 -5.39 5.97 12.65
N ARG A 153 -5.92 7.01 13.31
CA ARG A 153 -5.11 8.07 13.93
C ARG A 153 -4.11 7.52 14.93
N ASP A 154 -4.57 6.67 15.84
CA ASP A 154 -3.72 6.08 16.89
C ASP A 154 -2.60 5.21 16.28
N LEU A 155 -2.88 4.51 15.19
CA LEU A 155 -1.87 3.78 14.43
C LEU A 155 -0.83 4.72 13.82
N TYR A 156 -1.25 5.82 13.20
CA TYR A 156 -0.34 6.82 12.63
C TYR A 156 0.50 7.48 13.73
N ILE A 157 -0.08 7.78 14.90
CA ILE A 157 0.69 8.29 16.05
C ILE A 157 1.79 7.28 16.47
N LYS A 158 1.46 5.99 16.56
CA LYS A 158 2.44 4.93 16.86
C LYS A 158 3.55 4.82 15.81
N LEU A 159 3.25 5.13 14.55
CA LEU A 159 4.22 5.22 13.45
C LEU A 159 5.02 6.54 13.44
N GLY A 160 4.83 7.39 14.45
CA GLY A 160 5.58 8.62 14.65
C GLY A 160 5.14 9.79 13.78
N PHE A 161 3.87 9.81 13.35
CA PHE A 161 3.28 10.98 12.70
C PHE A 161 3.00 12.10 13.72
N PRO A 162 3.27 13.37 13.38
CA PRO A 162 2.85 14.53 14.16
C PRO A 162 1.32 14.60 14.24
N VAL A 163 0.80 14.79 15.46
CA VAL A 163 -0.64 14.79 15.73
C VAL A 163 -1.35 15.91 14.96
N GLU A 164 -0.70 17.07 14.79
CA GLU A 164 -1.24 18.22 14.09
C GLU A 164 -1.53 17.95 12.61
N GLN A 165 -0.81 17.00 11.99
CA GLN A 165 -1.03 16.57 10.61
C GLN A 165 -2.22 15.63 10.48
N LEU A 166 -2.70 15.00 11.56
CA LEU A 166 -3.71 13.94 11.49
C LEU A 166 -5.12 14.51 11.73
N LYS A 167 -6.02 14.35 10.76
CA LYS A 167 -7.40 14.85 10.83
C LYS A 167 -8.36 13.70 10.56
N VAL A 168 -9.11 13.27 11.58
CA VAL A 168 -10.17 12.28 11.40
C VAL A 168 -11.38 12.97 10.78
N ILE A 169 -11.73 12.58 9.56
CA ILE A 169 -12.84 13.14 8.79
C ILE A 169 -13.90 12.09 8.42
N GLY A 170 -13.66 10.82 8.73
CA GLY A 170 -14.49 9.70 8.26
C GLY A 170 -14.06 9.21 6.89
N ASP A 171 -14.69 8.13 6.44
CA ASP A 171 -14.54 7.63 5.07
C ASP A 171 -15.88 7.51 4.35
N LEU A 172 -15.80 7.50 3.02
CA LEU A 172 -16.98 7.30 2.19
C LEU A 172 -17.56 5.88 2.37
N ASN A 173 -16.71 4.88 2.63
CA ASN A 173 -17.20 3.50 2.80
C ASN A 173 -18.00 3.36 4.10
N GLY A 174 -17.56 3.95 5.20
CA GLY A 174 -18.30 4.01 6.46
C GLY A 174 -19.65 4.69 6.30
N ALA A 175 -19.73 5.79 5.54
CA ALA A 175 -21.00 6.43 5.20
C ALA A 175 -21.93 5.51 4.39
N MET A 176 -21.39 4.80 3.39
CA MET A 176 -22.16 3.79 2.65
C MET A 176 -22.62 2.63 3.54
N PHE A 177 -21.75 2.11 4.40
CA PHE A 177 -22.09 1.03 5.33
C PHE A 177 -23.19 1.46 6.29
N HIS A 178 -23.12 2.69 6.81
CA HIS A 178 -24.18 3.26 7.61
C HIS A 178 -25.50 3.32 6.81
N HIS A 179 -25.47 3.87 5.60
CA HIS A 179 -26.65 3.93 4.73
C HIS A 179 -27.27 2.56 4.46
N VAL A 180 -26.46 1.57 4.09
CA VAL A 180 -26.92 0.18 3.84
C VAL A 180 -27.49 -0.44 5.11
N ARG A 181 -26.83 -0.24 6.25
CA ARG A 181 -27.31 -0.74 7.55
C ARG A 181 -28.65 -0.12 7.95
N SER A 182 -28.83 1.19 7.74
CA SER A 182 -30.10 1.88 8.03
C SER A 182 -31.26 1.39 7.19
N HIS A 183 -30.98 0.82 6.00
CA HIS A 183 -31.99 0.31 5.07
C HIS A 183 -31.84 -1.21 4.85
N LYS A 184 -31.33 -1.93 5.86
CA LYS A 184 -30.96 -3.35 5.75
C LYS A 184 -32.05 -4.20 5.12
N GLN A 185 -33.29 -4.07 5.60
CA GLN A 185 -34.41 -4.90 5.16
C GLN A 185 -34.67 -4.75 3.65
N ARG A 186 -34.74 -3.51 3.18
CA ARG A 186 -34.90 -3.17 1.76
C ARG A 186 -33.77 -3.78 0.91
N PHE A 187 -32.52 -3.61 1.32
CA PHE A 187 -31.38 -4.14 0.56
C PHE A 187 -31.36 -5.67 0.53
N VAL A 188 -31.75 -6.33 1.64
CA VAL A 188 -31.88 -7.80 1.68
C VAL A 188 -32.96 -8.26 0.70
N GLU A 189 -34.13 -7.64 0.69
CA GLU A 189 -35.23 -7.97 -0.23
C GLU A 189 -34.83 -7.77 -1.69
N GLU A 190 -34.16 -6.66 -2.01
CA GLU A 190 -33.65 -6.36 -3.35
C GLU A 190 -32.64 -7.41 -3.83
N ILE A 191 -31.68 -7.80 -2.98
CA ILE A 191 -30.67 -8.82 -3.30
C ILE A 191 -31.31 -10.21 -3.43
N CYS A 192 -32.19 -10.59 -2.50
CA CYS A 192 -32.91 -11.85 -2.53
C CYS A 192 -33.77 -11.98 -3.78
N SER A 193 -34.52 -10.94 -4.13
CA SER A 193 -35.32 -10.89 -5.36
C SER A 193 -34.45 -10.99 -6.60
N LYS A 194 -33.35 -10.24 -6.66
CA LYS A 194 -32.44 -10.22 -7.81
C LYS A 194 -31.79 -11.57 -8.12
N TYR A 195 -31.42 -12.33 -7.08
CA TYR A 195 -30.71 -13.60 -7.23
C TYR A 195 -31.57 -14.84 -6.94
N GLY A 196 -32.87 -14.66 -6.67
CA GLY A 196 -33.78 -15.75 -6.31
C GLY A 196 -33.42 -16.43 -4.99
N TRP A 197 -32.82 -15.70 -4.04
CA TRP A 197 -32.45 -16.23 -2.74
C TRP A 197 -33.59 -16.12 -1.73
N GLN A 198 -33.62 -17.03 -0.76
CA GLN A 198 -34.60 -17.01 0.32
C GLN A 198 -34.10 -16.12 1.47
N SER A 199 -34.90 -15.15 1.88
CA SER A 199 -34.54 -14.15 2.90
C SER A 199 -34.55 -14.68 4.33
N ASP A 200 -35.14 -15.85 4.56
CA ASP A 200 -35.24 -16.55 5.85
C ASP A 200 -34.05 -17.49 6.14
N ARG A 201 -33.13 -17.66 5.17
CA ARG A 201 -31.94 -18.49 5.33
C ARG A 201 -30.69 -17.67 5.63
N PRO A 202 -29.76 -18.17 6.46
CA PRO A 202 -28.46 -17.54 6.63
C PRO A 202 -27.69 -17.46 5.30
N LEU A 203 -27.20 -16.27 4.96
CA LEU A 203 -26.31 -16.05 3.82
C LEU A 203 -24.85 -16.08 4.28
N ILE A 204 -24.03 -16.91 3.64
CA ILE A 204 -22.58 -16.90 3.82
C ILE A 204 -21.96 -16.16 2.63
N LEU A 205 -21.37 -15.00 2.89
CA LEU A 205 -20.60 -14.24 1.91
C LEU A 205 -19.11 -14.54 2.08
N CYS A 206 -18.49 -15.13 1.06
CA CYS A 206 -17.06 -15.38 1.02
C CYS A 206 -16.38 -14.44 0.03
N GLY A 207 -15.64 -13.45 0.54
CA GLY A 207 -14.75 -12.63 -0.27
C GLY A 207 -13.35 -13.23 -0.25
N PHE A 208 -12.84 -13.65 -1.42
CA PHE A 208 -11.45 -14.06 -1.55
C PHE A 208 -10.59 -12.85 -1.90
N PRO A 209 -9.47 -12.60 -1.20
CA PRO A 209 -8.53 -11.57 -1.66
C PRO A 209 -8.03 -11.96 -3.06
N PRO A 210 -7.73 -10.98 -3.93
CA PRO A 210 -7.15 -11.29 -5.23
C PRO A 210 -5.90 -12.15 -5.01
N ILE A 211 -5.83 -13.30 -5.69
CA ILE A 211 -4.65 -14.15 -5.70
C ILE A 211 -3.56 -13.42 -6.53
N SER A 212 -2.95 -12.39 -5.96
CA SER A 212 -1.71 -11.80 -6.46
C SER A 212 -0.51 -12.39 -5.72
N ILE A 213 -0.58 -13.69 -5.42
CA ILE A 213 0.49 -14.45 -4.80
C ILE A 213 1.28 -15.16 -5.90
N LYS A 214 2.32 -14.48 -6.40
CA LYS A 214 3.58 -15.16 -6.78
C LYS A 214 4.53 -15.28 -5.57
N ALA A 215 3.98 -15.25 -4.36
CA ALA A 215 4.71 -15.43 -3.12
C ALA A 215 4.37 -16.79 -2.51
N ARG A 216 5.03 -17.84 -3.00
CA ARG A 216 5.43 -19.00 -2.19
C ARG A 216 4.31 -19.55 -1.26
N ILE A 217 3.18 -19.97 -1.83
CA ILE A 217 2.22 -20.84 -1.13
C ILE A 217 2.86 -22.23 -1.02
N GLN A 218 3.78 -22.38 -0.07
CA GLN A 218 4.19 -23.70 0.43
C GLN A 218 4.70 -23.67 1.87
N ALA A 219 4.70 -22.52 2.54
CA ALA A 219 4.99 -22.44 3.96
C ALA A 219 3.85 -21.67 4.64
N ASP A 220 3.26 -22.30 5.65
CA ASP A 220 2.48 -21.70 6.74
C ASP A 220 0.97 -21.45 6.58
N LEU A 221 0.33 -21.96 5.52
CA LEU A 221 -1.12 -22.17 5.54
C LEU A 221 -1.45 -23.63 5.27
N ASN A 222 -1.40 -24.45 6.32
CA ASN A 222 -2.06 -25.76 6.37
C ASN A 222 -3.59 -25.55 6.38
N PHE A 223 -4.14 -25.08 5.27
CA PHE A 223 -5.48 -25.49 4.92
C PHE A 223 -5.34 -26.89 4.32
N PRO A 224 -6.01 -27.93 4.86
CA PRO A 224 -6.05 -29.21 4.18
C PRO A 224 -6.64 -28.95 2.80
N THR A 225 -5.81 -29.13 1.78
CA THR A 225 -6.24 -29.29 0.39
C THR A 225 -7.28 -30.40 0.39
N MET A 226 -8.56 -30.04 0.37
CA MET A 226 -9.59 -30.95 -0.11
C MET A 226 -9.35 -31.12 -1.60
N MET A 227 -8.36 -31.94 -1.93
CA MET A 227 -8.31 -32.58 -3.22
C MET A 227 -9.58 -33.41 -3.32
N HIS A 228 -10.38 -33.12 -4.35
CA HIS A 228 -11.35 -34.06 -4.89
C HIS A 228 -10.63 -35.38 -5.18
N SER A 229 -10.66 -36.31 -4.21
CA SER A 229 -10.59 -37.71 -4.53
C SER A 229 -11.96 -38.09 -5.08
N SER A 230 -12.05 -38.13 -6.41
CA SER A 230 -13.09 -38.84 -7.12
C SER A 230 -13.00 -40.32 -6.71
N ARG A 231 -13.76 -40.71 -5.67
CA ARG A 231 -14.18 -42.10 -5.49
C ARG A 231 -15.65 -42.21 -5.91
N PRO A 232 -15.97 -43.03 -6.94
CA PRO A 232 -17.34 -43.25 -7.36
C PRO A 232 -18.01 -44.21 -6.37
N GLY A 233 -19.23 -43.88 -5.95
CA GLY A 233 -20.10 -44.82 -5.23
C GLY A 233 -20.57 -44.34 -3.87
N TRP A 234 -21.38 -43.29 -3.84
CA TRP A 234 -22.37 -43.09 -2.78
C TRP A 234 -23.70 -42.73 -3.45
N ARG A 235 -24.59 -43.72 -3.57
CA ARG A 235 -25.98 -43.50 -3.98
C ARG A 235 -26.76 -43.01 -2.77
N ALA A 236 -27.29 -41.79 -2.86
CA ALA A 236 -28.29 -41.29 -1.93
C ALA A 236 -29.65 -41.90 -2.31
N SER A 237 -29.92 -43.10 -1.81
CA SER A 237 -31.25 -43.69 -1.82
C SER A 237 -31.35 -44.65 -0.65
N GLU A 238 -31.73 -44.12 0.53
CA GLU A 238 -32.43 -44.83 1.61
C GLU A 238 -32.47 -43.94 2.85
N CYS A 239 -33.52 -43.14 2.97
CA CYS A 239 -34.00 -42.62 4.25
C CYS A 239 -35.52 -42.76 4.21
N SER A 240 -35.99 -43.95 4.57
CA SER A 240 -37.39 -44.20 4.89
C SER A 240 -37.60 -43.86 6.38
N PRO A 241 -38.64 -43.12 6.77
CA PRO A 241 -38.75 -42.62 8.14
C PRO A 241 -39.71 -43.51 8.95
N HIS A 242 -39.27 -44.66 9.48
CA HIS A 242 -39.98 -45.31 10.59
C HIS A 242 -39.05 -46.22 11.38
N GLY A 243 -38.97 -46.00 12.69
CA GLY A 243 -38.32 -46.92 13.61
C GLY A 243 -38.06 -46.31 14.98
N ARG A 244 -39.07 -46.33 15.86
CA ARG A 244 -38.89 -46.19 17.31
C ARG A 244 -38.02 -47.34 17.81
N ILE A 245 -37.19 -47.09 18.82
CA ILE A 245 -36.51 -48.12 19.63
C ILE A 245 -36.60 -47.68 21.10
N PRO A 246 -36.80 -48.62 22.04
CA PRO A 246 -37.33 -48.38 23.39
C PRO A 246 -36.33 -47.80 24.40
#